data_AF-A0A722EJ18-F1
#
_entry.id   AF-A0A722EJ18-F1
#
_cell.length_a   1.000
_cell.length_b   1.000
_cell.length_c   1.000
_cell.angle_alpha   90.00
_cell.angle_beta   90.00
_cell.angle_gamma   90.00
#
_symmetry.space_group_name_H-M   'P 1'
#
loop_
_entity.id
_entity.type
_entity.pdbx_description
1 polymer ?
#
loop_
_entity_poly.entity_id
_entity_poly.type
_entity_poly.pdbx_seq_one_letter_code
_entity_poly.pdbx_strand_id
1 'polypeptide(L)'
;RVLTSGQKADAAQGLSIIMELIAQGDAPTIMAGAGVRANNLQNFLDAGVREVHSSAGVLLPSPMRYRNQGLSMSADIQADEYSRYRVEGAAVAEMKGIIVRHQAK
;
A
#
# COMPACT_ATOMS: atom_id res chain seq x y z
N ARG A 1 -1.80 7.26 16.24
CA ARG A 1 -1.20 7.26 14.87
C ARG A 1 -2.21 7.78 13.87
N VAL A 2 -1.77 8.29 12.71
CA VAL A 2 -2.62 8.77 11.61
C VAL A 2 -2.17 8.13 10.29
N LEU A 3 -3.09 7.49 9.57
CA LEU A 3 -2.86 7.00 8.20
C LEU A 3 -3.05 8.16 7.21
N THR A 4 -2.04 8.47 6.40
CA THR A 4 -2.11 9.58 5.44
C THR A 4 -1.26 9.32 4.19
N SER A 5 -1.71 9.88 3.08
CA SER A 5 -0.97 9.99 1.82
C SER A 5 -0.31 11.35 1.63
N GLY A 6 -0.30 12.21 2.66
CA GLY A 6 0.13 13.61 2.52
C GLY A 6 -0.84 14.45 1.71
N GLN A 7 -2.15 14.16 1.79
CA GLN A 7 -3.22 14.84 1.04
C GLN A 7 -3.05 14.78 -0.49
N LYS A 8 -2.43 13.70 -1.01
CA LYS A 8 -2.28 13.42 -2.45
C LYS A 8 -2.91 12.07 -2.81
N ALA A 9 -2.98 11.78 -4.12
CA ALA A 9 -3.54 10.53 -4.63
C ALA A 9 -2.76 9.30 -4.16
N ASP A 10 -1.44 9.44 -4.01
CA ASP A 10 -0.56 8.44 -3.41
C ASP A 10 0.48 9.10 -2.48
N ALA A 11 1.04 8.30 -1.57
CA ALA A 11 1.99 8.79 -0.57
C ALA A 11 3.31 9.29 -1.18
N ALA A 12 3.72 8.76 -2.34
CA ALA A 12 4.99 9.19 -2.95
C ALA A 12 4.86 10.64 -3.45
N GLN A 13 3.71 11.00 -4.01
CA GLN A 13 3.39 12.39 -4.37
C GLN A 13 3.26 13.31 -3.15
N GLY A 14 2.79 12.79 -2.01
CA GLY A 14 2.60 13.55 -0.77
C GLY A 14 3.78 13.52 0.20
N LEU A 15 4.94 12.99 -0.20
CA LEU A 15 6.06 12.73 0.69
C LEU A 15 6.54 13.99 1.44
N SER A 16 6.58 15.15 0.77
CA SER A 16 6.98 16.42 1.40
C SER A 16 6.05 16.80 2.56
N ILE A 17 4.74 16.68 2.37
CA ILE A 17 3.74 16.96 3.41
C ILE A 17 3.86 15.93 4.55
N ILE A 18 4.11 14.66 4.23
CA ILE A 18 4.34 13.62 5.25
C ILE A 18 5.55 13.99 6.11
N MET A 19 6.64 14.48 5.52
CA MET A 19 7.82 14.93 6.27
C MET A 19 7.51 16.14 7.16
N GLU A 20 6.74 17.12 6.67
CA GLU A 20 6.29 18.27 7.48
C GLU A 20 5.44 17.82 8.68
N LEU A 21 4.55 16.85 8.48
CA LEU A 21 3.72 16.28 9.56
C LEU A 21 4.57 15.52 10.59
N ILE A 22 5.60 14.79 10.15
CA ILE A 22 6.53 14.08 11.05
C ILE A 22 7.35 15.08 11.87
N ALA A 23 7.73 16.21 11.27
CA ALA A 23 8.49 17.26 11.95
C ALA A 23 7.68 18.00 13.03
N GLN A 24 6.35 17.88 13.04
CA GLN A 24 5.54 18.39 14.14
C GLN A 24 5.72 17.52 15.40
N GLY A 25 6.49 18.03 16.37
CA GLY A 25 6.91 17.28 17.55
C GLY A 25 5.79 16.84 18.51
N ASP A 26 4.63 17.51 18.49
CA ASP A 26 3.45 17.19 19.32
C ASP A 26 2.29 16.64 18.48
N ALA A 27 2.62 15.82 17.47
CA ALA A 27 1.65 15.15 16.61
C ALA A 27 1.64 13.62 16.84
N PRO A 28 0.51 12.94 16.58
CA PRO A 28 0.47 11.49 16.57
C PRO A 28 1.46 10.89 15.55
N THR A 29 1.93 9.65 15.78
CA THR A 29 2.77 8.94 14.80
C THR A 29 2.14 8.94 13.40
N ILE A 30 2.89 9.44 12.42
CA ILE A 30 2.47 9.46 11.02
C ILE A 30 2.78 8.12 10.37
N MET A 31 1.76 7.52 9.75
CA MET A 31 1.84 6.26 9.01
C MET A 31 1.57 6.54 7.54
N ALA A 32 2.61 6.47 6.70
CA ALA A 32 2.48 6.71 5.26
C ALA A 32 1.70 5.57 4.59
N GLY A 33 0.69 5.90 3.78
CA GLY A 33 -0.10 4.92 3.05
C GLY A 33 -0.79 5.49 1.81
N ALA A 34 -1.41 4.62 1.02
CA ALA A 34 -1.79 4.81 -0.39
C ALA A 34 -0.59 4.67 -1.35
N GLY A 35 -0.54 3.54 -2.07
CA GLY A 35 0.49 3.27 -3.08
C GLY A 35 1.85 2.82 -2.55
N VAL A 36 2.03 2.65 -1.23
CA VAL A 36 3.30 2.16 -0.67
C VAL A 36 3.53 0.69 -1.06
N ARG A 37 4.66 0.40 -1.69
CA ARG A 37 5.07 -0.90 -2.24
C ARG A 37 6.60 -1.06 -2.10
N ALA A 38 7.12 -2.26 -2.35
CA ALA A 38 8.56 -2.52 -2.25
C ALA A 38 9.44 -1.55 -3.07
N ASN A 39 8.99 -1.17 -4.27
CA ASN A 39 9.74 -0.30 -5.18
C ASN A 39 9.89 1.16 -4.70
N ASN A 40 9.02 1.65 -3.81
CA ASN A 40 9.05 3.02 -3.30
C ASN A 40 9.24 3.08 -1.77
N LEU A 41 9.25 1.94 -1.08
CA LEU A 41 9.36 1.84 0.36
C LEU A 41 10.61 2.55 0.92
N GLN A 42 11.74 2.41 0.23
CA GLN A 42 13.02 2.99 0.67
C GLN A 42 12.91 4.52 0.85
N ASN A 43 12.18 5.21 -0.04
CA ASN A 43 12.02 6.66 0.01
C ASN A 43 11.31 7.13 1.29
N PHE A 44 10.33 6.36 1.77
CA PHE A 44 9.62 6.69 3.01
C PHE A 44 10.51 6.47 4.24
N LEU A 45 11.28 5.38 4.25
CA LEU A 45 12.21 5.09 5.33
C LEU A 45 13.30 6.17 5.42
N ASP A 46 13.90 6.53 4.29
CA ASP A 46 14.91 7.58 4.21
C ASP A 46 14.35 8.96 4.61
N ALA A 47 13.06 9.20 4.37
CA ALA A 47 12.34 10.40 4.81
C ALA A 47 11.97 10.41 6.31
N GLY A 48 12.34 9.37 7.07
CA GLY A 48 12.08 9.28 8.51
C GLY A 48 10.70 8.74 8.88
N VAL A 49 9.95 8.17 7.93
CA VAL A 49 8.67 7.52 8.23
C VAL A 49 8.91 6.26 9.06
N ARG A 50 8.28 6.20 10.25
CA ARG A 50 8.45 5.07 11.19
C ARG A 50 7.44 3.93 10.99
N GLU A 51 6.26 4.24 10.48
CA GLU A 51 5.20 3.25 10.21
C GLU A 51 4.71 3.41 8.77
N VAL A 52 4.51 2.30 8.05
CA VAL A 52 3.97 2.31 6.69
C VAL A 52 2.74 1.41 6.59
N HIS A 53 1.80 1.79 5.73
CA HIS A 53 0.60 1.03 5.43
C HIS A 53 0.58 0.66 3.94
N SER A 54 0.60 -0.64 3.65
CA SER A 54 0.51 -1.19 2.31
C SER A 54 -0.56 -2.27 2.26
N SER A 55 -1.32 -2.32 1.17
CA SER A 55 -2.24 -3.43 0.93
C SER A 55 -1.51 -4.73 0.56
N ALA A 56 -0.28 -4.62 0.03
CA ALA A 56 0.51 -5.73 -0.51
C ALA A 56 -0.31 -6.68 -1.41
N GLY A 57 -1.31 -6.14 -2.10
CA GLY A 57 -2.33 -6.96 -2.73
C GLY A 57 -2.06 -7.26 -4.20
N VAL A 58 -2.57 -8.42 -4.61
CA VAL A 58 -2.52 -8.99 -5.95
C VAL A 58 -3.94 -9.45 -6.35
N LEU A 59 -4.25 -9.37 -7.65
CA LEU A 59 -5.45 -9.94 -8.22
C LEU A 59 -5.17 -11.37 -8.68
N LEU A 60 -5.94 -12.33 -8.17
CA LEU A 60 -5.83 -13.73 -8.55
C LEU A 60 -7.09 -14.18 -9.29
N PRO A 61 -6.95 -14.97 -10.37
CA PRO A 61 -8.11 -15.52 -11.04
C PRO A 61 -8.88 -16.50 -10.13
N SER A 62 -10.18 -16.58 -10.34
CA SER A 62 -11.06 -17.57 -9.74
C SER A 62 -10.75 -18.96 -10.30
N PRO A 63 -10.79 -20.01 -9.46
CA PRO A 63 -10.66 -21.39 -9.91
C PRO A 63 -11.92 -21.91 -10.64
N MET A 64 -12.96 -21.07 -10.77
CA MET A 64 -14.19 -21.42 -11.49
C MET A 64 -13.88 -21.78 -12.94
N ARG A 65 -14.21 -23.03 -13.31
CA ARG A 65 -13.98 -23.57 -14.65
C ARG A 65 -15.01 -23.09 -15.67
N TYR A 66 -16.27 -22.95 -15.25
CA TYR A 66 -17.34 -22.37 -16.05
C TYR A 66 -17.58 -20.92 -15.62
N ARG A 67 -17.80 -20.04 -16.60
CA ARG A 67 -18.06 -18.62 -16.39
C ARG A 67 -19.26 -18.21 -17.22
N ASN A 68 -20.30 -17.68 -16.57
CA ASN A 68 -21.41 -17.05 -17.26
C ASN A 68 -21.01 -15.60 -17.59
N GLN A 69 -20.84 -15.28 -18.87
CA GLN A 69 -20.40 -13.96 -19.32
C GLN A 69 -21.55 -12.95 -19.44
N GLY A 70 -22.81 -13.40 -19.42
CA GLY A 70 -23.98 -12.54 -19.61
C GLY A 70 -24.50 -11.89 -18.34
N LEU A 71 -23.82 -12.05 -17.21
CA LEU A 71 -24.26 -11.57 -15.90
C LEU A 71 -23.06 -11.07 -15.10
N SER A 72 -23.29 -10.02 -14.32
CA SER A 72 -22.35 -9.51 -13.32
C SER A 72 -23.13 -9.15 -12.06
N MET A 73 -22.64 -9.58 -10.90
CA MET A 73 -23.17 -9.15 -9.59
C MET A 73 -22.48 -7.89 -9.05
N SER A 74 -21.47 -7.36 -9.75
CA SER A 74 -20.73 -6.19 -9.32
C SER A 74 -21.51 -4.90 -9.60
N ALA A 75 -21.47 -3.94 -8.67
CA ALA A 75 -21.93 -2.58 -8.92
C ALA A 75 -21.04 -1.84 -9.93
N ASP A 76 -19.77 -2.25 -10.04
CA ASP A 76 -18.84 -1.81 -11.08
C ASP A 76 -18.94 -2.74 -12.29
N ILE A 77 -19.45 -2.21 -13.40
CA ILE A 77 -19.64 -2.91 -14.67
C ILE A 77 -18.31 -3.36 -15.28
N GLN A 78 -17.20 -2.68 -14.97
CA GLN A 78 -15.87 -3.01 -15.49
C GLN A 78 -15.12 -4.02 -14.59
N ALA A 79 -15.66 -4.37 -13.43
CA ALA A 79 -15.02 -5.31 -12.54
C ALA A 79 -15.04 -6.72 -13.12
N ASP A 80 -13.88 -7.38 -13.12
CA ASP A 80 -13.81 -8.82 -13.34
C ASP A 80 -14.35 -9.57 -12.12
N GLU A 81 -15.60 -10.03 -12.21
CA GLU A 81 -16.28 -10.80 -11.15
C GLU A 81 -15.52 -12.08 -10.78
N TYR A 82 -14.68 -12.60 -11.67
CA TYR A 82 -13.87 -13.78 -11.43
C TYR A 82 -12.47 -13.45 -10.88
N SER A 83 -12.16 -12.18 -10.60
CA SER A 83 -10.93 -11.79 -9.95
C SER A 83 -11.11 -11.68 -8.43
N ARG A 84 -10.09 -12.13 -7.68
CA ARG A 84 -10.07 -12.08 -6.22
C ARG A 84 -8.87 -11.27 -5.77
N TYR A 85 -9.12 -10.16 -5.08
CA TYR A 85 -8.06 -9.40 -4.44
C TYR A 85 -7.59 -10.09 -3.16
N ARG A 86 -6.29 -10.39 -3.06
CA ARG A 86 -5.68 -11.02 -1.89
C ARG A 86 -4.35 -10.38 -1.55
N VAL A 87 -3.95 -10.51 -0.30
CA VAL A 87 -2.59 -10.17 0.15
C VAL A 87 -1.60 -11.17 -0.45
N GLU A 88 -0.49 -10.67 -1.00
CA GLU A 88 0.61 -11.46 -1.51
C GLU A 88 1.72 -11.56 -0.45
N GLY A 89 1.91 -12.77 0.10
CA GLY A 89 2.88 -13.00 1.16
C GLY A 89 4.33 -12.68 0.77
N ALA A 90 4.70 -12.93 -0.49
CA ALA A 90 6.03 -12.61 -1.01
C ALA A 90 6.31 -11.10 -1.00
N ALA A 91 5.34 -10.28 -1.43
CA ALA A 91 5.46 -8.82 -1.38
C ALA A 91 5.58 -8.30 0.06
N VAL A 92 4.84 -8.89 1.01
CA VAL A 92 4.99 -8.56 2.45
C VAL A 92 6.39 -8.90 2.96
N ALA A 93 6.89 -10.10 2.65
CA ALA A 93 8.22 -10.54 3.06
C ALA A 93 9.33 -9.66 2.47
N GLU A 94 9.20 -9.26 1.20
CA GLU A 94 10.12 -8.34 0.53
C GLU A 94 10.17 -6.98 1.24
N MET A 95 9.01 -6.36 1.46
CA MET A 95 8.91 -5.08 2.16
C MET A 95 9.48 -5.16 3.59
N LYS A 96 9.19 -6.25 4.32
CA LYS A 96 9.79 -6.47 5.64
C LYS A 96 11.31 -6.58 5.55
N GLY A 97 11.84 -7.27 4.53
CA GLY A 97 13.27 -7.37 4.28
C GLY A 97 13.92 -6.00 4.02
N ILE A 98 13.26 -5.11 3.29
CA ILE A 98 13.73 -3.73 3.07
C ILE A 98 13.81 -2.97 4.39
N ILE A 99 12.76 -3.03 5.21
CA ILE A 99 12.72 -2.36 6.54
C ILE A 99 13.86 -2.85 7.44
N VAL A 100 14.06 -4.17 7.53
CA VAL A 100 15.13 -4.75 8.37
C VAL A 100 16.50 -4.31 7.89
N ARG A 101 16.76 -4.31 6.57
CA ARG A 101 18.04 -3.84 6.02
C ARG A 101 18.28 -2.36 6.26
N HIS A 102 17.24 -1.53 6.20
CA HIS A 102 17.39 -0.10 6.49
C HIS A 102 17.66 0.16 7.98
N GLN A 103 17.02 -0.59 8.89
CA GLN A 103 17.26 -0.48 10.34
C GLN A 103 18.67 -0.96 10.78
N ALA A 104 19.32 -1.79 9.96
CA ALA A 104 20.67 -2.29 10.22
C ALA A 104 21.78 -1.35 9.70
N LYS A 105 21.42 -0.28 8.98
CA LYS A 105 22.35 0.79 8.58
C LYS A 105 22.48 1.81 9.70
#